data_AF-A0AAE0TZ33-F1
#
_entry.id   AF-A0AAE0TZ33-F1
#
_cell.length_a   1.000
_cell.length_b   1.000
_cell.length_c   1.000
_cell.angle_alpha   90.00
_cell.angle_beta   90.00
_cell.angle_gamma   90.00
#
_symmetry.space_group_name_H-M   'P 1'
#
loop_
_entity.id
_entity.type
_entity.pdbx_description
1 polymer ?
#
loop_
_entity_poly.entity_id
_entity_poly.type
_entity_poly.pdbx_seq_one_letter_code
_entity_poly.pdbx_strand_id
1 'polypeptide(L)'
;MLSIQTCCPTVAAGLAPVQPAGVRDSSCALVPSEQYDDARTMAILQQVGGCAVTAAWTRRPDLTQLVNWLRANPPPPRGGPSAVPVGAGGGTGGPQPPAGLCPRNLPFTGLKCHTMQGLFDFTVCEQCFADVIKPDADKGVNLALWVNPSASVMPAGFTCQLYSERMRRVWSEAASTGNMEHLRQKVTERRTKERELQMKTAQLRQQAGQLREQAATQEHLAANAMRPDFSQTQQLNNQAAMLKVQAAQAESQIGMAEEEWRRFFE
;
A
#
# COMPACT_ATOMS: atom_id res chain seq x y z
N MET A 1 9.53 -18.10 59.76
CA MET A 1 10.68 -18.18 58.83
C MET A 1 10.15 -18.02 57.42
N LEU A 2 10.89 -17.24 56.62
CA LEU A 2 10.57 -16.67 55.31
C LEU A 2 9.60 -15.47 55.34
N SER A 3 10.24 -14.34 55.03
CA SER A 3 9.85 -12.95 55.15
C SER A 3 9.74 -12.40 53.73
N ILE A 4 8.65 -11.70 53.40
CA ILE A 4 8.68 -10.67 52.35
C ILE A 4 8.02 -9.44 52.95
N GLN A 5 8.88 -8.48 53.18
CA GLN A 5 8.64 -7.19 53.81
C GLN A 5 8.49 -6.16 52.69
N THR A 6 7.47 -5.29 52.80
CA THR A 6 7.46 -3.86 52.43
C THR A 6 7.69 -3.47 50.94
N CYS A 7 6.96 -2.54 50.31
CA CYS A 7 6.41 -1.27 50.77
C CYS A 7 5.07 -0.89 50.08
N CYS A 8 4.14 -0.36 50.89
CA CYS A 8 3.14 0.67 50.54
C CYS A 8 3.78 2.08 50.81
N PRO A 9 3.11 3.25 50.71
CA PRO A 9 1.96 3.73 49.90
C PRO A 9 2.12 5.22 49.43
N THR A 10 1.01 5.85 48.98
CA THR A 10 0.59 7.26 49.28
C THR A 10 1.08 8.39 48.35
N VAL A 11 0.32 9.41 47.95
CA VAL A 11 -1.13 9.79 47.98
C VAL A 11 -1.35 10.92 46.96
N ALA A 12 -2.61 11.00 46.54
CA ALA A 12 -3.40 12.03 45.87
C ALA A 12 -2.97 13.51 45.75
N ALA A 13 -3.68 14.12 44.78
CA ALA A 13 -4.30 15.44 44.75
C ALA A 13 -3.52 16.59 44.07
N GLY A 14 -4.22 17.20 43.11
CA GLY A 14 -3.84 18.47 42.48
C GLY A 14 -4.88 18.89 41.45
N LEU A 15 -5.89 19.63 41.89
CA LEU A 15 -6.78 20.43 41.05
C LEU A 15 -5.96 21.47 40.24
N ALA A 16 -6.48 21.80 39.05
CA ALA A 16 -6.01 22.80 38.06
C ALA A 16 -5.84 24.23 38.64
N PRO A 17 -5.43 25.29 37.90
CA PRO A 17 -5.12 25.42 36.46
C PRO A 17 -3.83 26.26 36.16
N VAL A 18 -3.59 26.56 34.87
CA VAL A 18 -2.99 27.80 34.28
C VAL A 18 -2.15 27.42 33.06
N GLN A 19 -2.62 27.87 31.89
CA GLN A 19 -1.84 27.88 30.64
C GLN A 19 -0.73 28.93 30.72
N PRO A 20 0.45 28.66 30.11
CA PRO A 20 1.22 29.68 29.44
C PRO A 20 1.00 29.58 27.92
N ALA A 21 0.68 30.72 27.33
CA ALA A 21 0.62 30.95 25.90
C ALA A 21 1.96 30.65 25.24
N GLY A 22 1.91 30.06 24.02
CA GLY A 22 3.05 30.02 23.11
C GLY A 22 3.62 28.63 22.88
N VAL A 23 2.84 27.71 22.32
CA VAL A 23 3.38 26.54 21.61
C VAL A 23 2.88 26.59 20.17
N ARG A 24 3.82 26.73 19.24
CA ARG A 24 3.63 26.50 17.80
C ARG A 24 3.57 25.00 17.58
N ASP A 25 2.40 24.41 17.80
CA ASP A 25 2.17 23.02 17.40
C ASP A 25 1.80 22.98 15.92
N SER A 26 2.71 22.40 15.13
CA SER A 26 2.43 21.78 13.84
C SER A 26 1.55 20.55 14.08
N SER A 27 0.29 20.79 14.43
CA SER A 27 -0.73 19.76 14.53
C SER A 27 -1.10 19.33 13.11
N CYS A 28 -0.98 18.03 12.82
CA CYS A 28 -1.60 17.40 11.67
C CYS A 28 -3.13 17.46 11.87
N ALA A 29 -3.73 18.60 11.55
CA ALA A 29 -5.17 18.74 11.50
C ALA A 29 -5.70 17.79 10.41
N LEU A 30 -6.38 16.73 10.84
CA LEU A 30 -7.25 15.95 9.96
C LEU A 30 -8.30 16.90 9.43
N VAL A 31 -8.25 17.20 8.13
CA VAL A 31 -9.23 18.05 7.44
C VAL A 31 -10.59 17.36 7.54
N PRO A 32 -11.65 18.04 7.99
CA PRO A 32 -12.99 17.47 8.05
C PRO A 32 -13.45 16.93 6.69
N SER A 33 -14.06 15.74 6.69
CA SER A 33 -14.55 15.02 5.50
C SER A 33 -15.57 15.81 4.65
N GLU A 34 -16.10 16.93 5.16
CA GLU A 34 -17.16 17.71 4.52
C GLU A 34 -16.69 18.56 3.33
N GLN A 35 -15.38 18.59 3.03
CA GLN A 35 -14.82 19.38 1.92
C GLN A 35 -14.71 18.64 0.58
N TYR A 36 -15.06 17.35 0.47
CA TYR A 36 -14.90 16.55 -0.77
C TYR A 36 -16.18 15.75 -1.15
N ASP A 37 -16.81 16.06 -2.30
CA ASP A 37 -18.10 15.50 -2.73
C ASP A 37 -17.96 14.61 -3.96
N ASP A 38 -16.81 14.64 -4.64
CA ASP A 38 -16.58 13.71 -5.73
C ASP A 38 -16.05 12.38 -5.17
N ALA A 39 -16.79 11.31 -5.46
CA ALA A 39 -16.51 9.96 -4.97
C ALA A 39 -15.10 9.46 -5.36
N ARG A 40 -14.51 10.04 -6.42
CA ARG A 40 -13.18 9.66 -6.92
C ARG A 40 -12.07 10.26 -6.07
N THR A 41 -12.18 11.53 -5.68
CA THR A 41 -11.24 12.21 -4.78
C THR A 41 -11.34 11.65 -3.37
N MET A 42 -12.55 11.32 -2.89
CA MET A 42 -12.72 10.59 -1.63
C MET A 42 -12.06 9.21 -1.67
N ALA A 43 -12.21 8.44 -2.76
CA ALA A 43 -11.54 7.15 -2.92
C ALA A 43 -10.00 7.30 -2.94
N ILE A 44 -9.47 8.31 -3.65
CA ILE A 44 -8.03 8.59 -3.71
C ILE A 44 -7.49 9.02 -2.33
N LEU A 45 -8.19 9.90 -1.63
CA LEU A 45 -7.79 10.39 -0.30
C LEU A 45 -7.88 9.29 0.76
N GLN A 46 -8.92 8.45 0.72
CA GLN A 46 -9.03 7.28 1.61
C GLN A 46 -7.94 6.24 1.32
N GLN A 47 -7.61 6.03 0.04
CA GLN A 47 -6.55 5.10 -0.36
C GLN A 47 -5.16 5.62 0.04
N VAL A 48 -4.88 6.90 -0.14
CA VAL A 48 -3.62 7.54 0.28
C VAL A 48 -3.51 7.63 1.81
N GLY A 49 -4.60 8.00 2.50
CA GLY A 49 -4.66 8.05 3.96
C GLY A 49 -4.50 6.68 4.61
N GLY A 50 -5.14 5.65 4.07
CA GLY A 50 -4.98 4.26 4.51
C GLY A 50 -3.56 3.75 4.33
N CYS A 51 -2.90 4.11 3.22
CA CYS A 51 -1.49 3.77 2.98
C CYS A 51 -0.51 4.51 3.90
N ALA A 52 -0.80 5.76 4.30
CA ALA A 52 0.07 6.53 5.20
C ALA A 52 0.02 6.00 6.65
N VAL A 53 -1.17 5.65 7.15
CA VAL A 53 -1.35 5.12 8.51
C VAL A 53 -0.75 3.71 8.66
N THR A 54 -0.80 2.88 7.61
CA THR A 54 -0.18 1.54 7.62
C THR A 54 1.33 1.56 7.36
N ALA A 55 1.87 2.56 6.66
CA ALA A 55 3.30 2.72 6.43
C ALA A 55 4.08 3.07 7.72
N ALA A 56 3.46 3.73 8.70
CA ALA A 56 4.07 4.06 9.98
C ALA A 56 4.44 2.83 10.83
N TRP A 57 3.81 1.67 10.58
CA TRP A 57 4.02 0.44 11.35
C TRP A 57 4.98 -0.57 10.69
N THR A 58 5.36 -0.37 9.42
CA THR A 58 6.01 -1.44 8.62
C THR A 58 7.32 -1.03 7.92
N ARG A 59 8.14 -0.13 8.51
CA ARG A 59 9.45 0.33 7.95
C ARG A 59 9.46 0.39 6.41
N ARG A 60 8.55 1.18 5.84
CA ARG A 60 8.31 1.29 4.39
C ARG A 60 9.26 2.26 3.69
N PRO A 61 9.40 2.17 2.35
CA PRO A 61 10.22 3.06 1.53
C PRO A 61 9.84 4.53 1.70
N ASP A 62 10.82 5.41 1.51
CA ASP A 62 10.67 6.85 1.63
C ASP A 62 9.53 7.39 0.74
N LEU A 63 8.43 7.79 1.38
CA LEU A 63 7.26 8.38 0.75
C LEU A 63 7.37 9.90 0.61
N THR A 64 8.49 10.51 1.01
CA THR A 64 8.69 11.97 1.01
C THR A 64 8.44 12.57 -0.38
N GLN A 65 8.82 11.88 -1.45
CA GLN A 65 8.55 12.29 -2.83
C GLN A 65 7.04 12.41 -3.13
N LEU A 66 6.24 11.40 -2.77
CA LEU A 66 4.80 11.40 -2.98
C LEU A 66 4.10 12.45 -2.11
N VAL A 67 4.51 12.56 -0.85
CA VAL A 67 3.95 13.54 0.10
C VAL A 67 4.27 14.98 -0.33
N ASN A 68 5.50 15.24 -0.77
CA ASN A 68 5.89 16.56 -1.29
C ASN A 68 5.13 16.91 -2.58
N TRP A 69 4.92 15.94 -3.46
CA TRP A 69 4.11 16.13 -4.66
C TRP A 69 2.66 16.47 -4.33
N LEU A 70 2.04 15.78 -3.36
CA LEU A 70 0.67 16.07 -2.91
C LEU A 70 0.56 17.48 -2.29
N ARG A 71 1.56 17.93 -1.53
CA ARG A 71 1.59 19.31 -1.01
C ARG A 71 1.75 20.36 -2.11
N ALA A 72 2.53 20.06 -3.14
CA ALA A 72 2.78 20.98 -4.25
C ALA A 72 1.59 21.08 -5.23
N ASN A 73 0.68 20.11 -5.21
CA ASN A 73 -0.49 20.05 -6.10
C ASN A 73 -1.79 19.91 -5.29
N PRO A 74 -2.15 20.90 -4.46
CA PRO A 74 -3.40 20.85 -3.73
C PRO A 74 -4.57 20.83 -4.74
N PRO A 75 -5.65 20.07 -4.48
CA PRO A 75 -6.83 20.12 -5.32
C PRO A 75 -7.37 21.55 -5.37
N PRO A 76 -7.94 21.99 -6.52
CA PRO A 76 -8.45 23.34 -6.66
C PRO A 76 -9.55 23.61 -5.63
N PRO A 77 -9.61 24.83 -5.05
CA PRO A 77 -10.65 25.20 -4.09
C PRO A 77 -12.02 25.20 -4.77
N ARG A 78 -13.03 24.66 -4.09
CA ARG A 78 -14.42 24.71 -4.56
C ARG A 78 -14.92 26.15 -4.61
N GLY A 79 -15.61 26.52 -5.69
CA GLY A 79 -16.55 27.65 -5.69
C GLY A 79 -16.13 28.92 -6.43
N GLY A 80 -15.05 28.93 -7.20
CA GLY A 80 -14.80 30.02 -8.15
C GLY A 80 -15.69 29.87 -9.40
N PRO A 81 -16.40 30.92 -9.87
CA PRO A 81 -17.03 30.87 -11.18
C PRO A 81 -15.94 30.62 -12.22
N SER A 82 -16.04 29.46 -12.89
CA SER A 82 -15.11 29.03 -13.92
C SER A 82 -15.31 29.89 -15.17
N ALA A 83 -14.72 31.08 -15.15
CA ALA A 83 -14.55 31.93 -16.32
C ALA A 83 -13.16 31.67 -16.90
N VAL A 84 -13.00 30.56 -17.61
CA VAL A 84 -11.86 30.40 -18.51
C VAL A 84 -12.33 30.84 -19.91
N PRO A 85 -11.74 31.89 -20.49
CA PRO A 85 -12.01 32.22 -21.88
C PRO A 85 -11.49 31.10 -22.79
N VAL A 86 -12.32 30.68 -23.73
CA VAL A 86 -11.97 29.74 -24.79
C VAL A 86 -10.95 30.41 -25.72
N GLY A 87 -9.67 30.23 -25.39
CA GLY A 87 -8.53 30.55 -26.24
C GLY A 87 -7.90 29.26 -26.75
N ALA A 88 -7.92 29.07 -28.06
CA ALA A 88 -7.34 27.93 -28.74
C ALA A 88 -5.82 27.82 -28.48
N GLY A 89 -5.37 26.66 -28.01
CA GLY A 89 -3.96 26.32 -27.82
C GLY A 89 -3.81 25.02 -27.04
N GLY A 90 -3.40 23.94 -27.71
CA GLY A 90 -3.38 22.58 -27.17
C GLY A 90 -2.47 22.39 -25.95
N GLY A 91 -2.92 21.53 -25.04
CA GLY A 91 -2.13 21.09 -23.89
C GLY A 91 -2.99 20.69 -22.70
N THR A 92 -3.73 19.58 -22.79
CA THR A 92 -4.30 18.90 -21.61
C THR A 92 -3.18 18.25 -20.80
N GLY A 93 -2.39 19.06 -20.12
CA GLY A 93 -1.40 18.63 -19.14
C GLY A 93 -1.98 18.76 -17.74
N GLY A 94 -2.85 17.83 -17.34
CA GLY A 94 -3.09 17.64 -15.91
C GLY A 94 -1.75 17.32 -15.20
N PRO A 95 -1.58 17.65 -13.91
CA PRO A 95 -0.33 17.40 -13.19
C PRO A 95 -0.02 15.91 -13.28
N GLN A 96 1.04 15.55 -14.02
CA GLN A 96 1.51 14.17 -14.08
C GLN A 96 2.04 13.81 -12.67
N PRO A 97 1.70 12.61 -12.14
CA PRO A 97 2.36 12.09 -10.94
C PRO A 97 3.88 12.14 -11.15
N PRO A 98 4.68 12.27 -10.08
CA PRO A 98 6.12 12.43 -10.21
C PRO A 98 6.65 11.28 -11.07
N ALA A 99 7.20 11.63 -12.23
CA ALA A 99 7.73 10.66 -13.17
C ALA A 99 8.74 9.78 -12.44
N GLY A 100 8.56 8.46 -12.54
CA GLY A 100 9.55 7.50 -12.06
C GLY A 100 9.32 6.85 -10.69
N LEU A 101 8.11 6.85 -10.11
CA LEU A 101 7.85 5.94 -8.98
C LEU A 101 7.59 4.52 -9.49
N CYS A 102 8.47 3.58 -9.13
CA CYS A 102 8.29 2.17 -9.42
C CYS A 102 7.12 1.59 -8.58
N PRO A 103 6.07 1.00 -9.21
CA PRO A 103 4.93 0.40 -8.50
C PRO A 103 5.30 -0.89 -7.74
N ARG A 104 6.52 -1.39 -7.92
CA ARG A 104 7.02 -2.65 -7.35
C ARG A 104 6.04 -3.80 -7.62
N ASN A 105 5.49 -4.40 -6.56
CA ASN A 105 4.54 -5.52 -6.56
C ASN A 105 3.08 -5.08 -6.34
N LEU A 106 2.79 -3.77 -6.30
CA LEU A 106 1.44 -3.26 -6.15
C LEU A 106 0.89 -2.87 -7.52
N PRO A 107 -0.21 -3.49 -8.00
CA PRO A 107 -0.76 -3.14 -9.30
C PRO A 107 -1.29 -1.70 -9.25
N PHE A 108 -0.73 -0.83 -10.07
CA PHE A 108 -1.12 0.59 -10.11
C PHE A 108 -1.69 0.96 -11.48
N THR A 109 -2.86 1.56 -11.50
CA THR A 109 -3.55 2.03 -12.71
C THR A 109 -3.13 3.45 -13.07
N GLY A 110 -3.08 3.78 -14.36
CA GLY A 110 -2.73 5.14 -14.82
C GLY A 110 -1.23 5.47 -14.86
N LEU A 111 -0.36 4.57 -14.40
CA LEU A 111 1.09 4.69 -14.61
C LEU A 111 1.49 4.16 -15.98
N LYS A 112 2.55 4.76 -16.53
CA LYS A 112 3.18 4.33 -17.78
C LYS A 112 4.15 3.17 -17.53
N CYS A 113 4.15 2.20 -18.42
CA CYS A 113 5.13 1.12 -18.45
C CYS A 113 5.61 0.81 -19.87
N HIS A 114 6.80 0.24 -19.93
CA HIS A 114 7.38 -0.37 -21.12
C HIS A 114 7.07 -1.87 -21.13
N THR A 115 6.76 -2.38 -22.32
CA THR A 115 6.46 -3.80 -22.56
C THR A 115 7.43 -4.38 -23.56
N MET A 116 7.75 -5.66 -23.44
CA MET A 116 8.58 -6.37 -24.42
C MET A 116 7.74 -7.04 -25.51
N GLN A 117 8.16 -6.90 -26.77
CA GLN A 117 7.56 -7.61 -27.90
C GLN A 117 7.76 -9.12 -27.73
N GLY A 118 6.69 -9.90 -27.85
CA GLY A 118 6.73 -11.36 -27.64
C GLY A 118 6.78 -11.81 -26.17
N LEU A 119 6.69 -10.88 -25.21
CA LEU A 119 6.57 -11.16 -23.78
C LEU A 119 5.77 -10.06 -23.06
N PHE A 120 4.45 -10.04 -23.25
CA PHE A 120 3.56 -9.01 -22.69
C PHE A 120 3.52 -8.97 -21.16
N ASP A 121 3.80 -10.10 -20.49
CA ASP A 121 3.89 -10.19 -19.04
C ASP A 121 5.08 -9.42 -18.45
N PHE A 122 6.09 -9.11 -19.29
CA PHE A 122 7.25 -8.31 -18.93
C PHE A 122 6.94 -6.81 -19.02
N THR A 123 6.42 -6.28 -17.92
CA THR A 123 6.12 -4.85 -17.76
C THR A 123 7.15 -4.19 -16.86
N VAL A 124 7.70 -3.06 -17.30
CA VAL A 124 8.76 -2.31 -16.60
C VAL A 124 8.33 -0.86 -16.46
N CYS A 125 8.44 -0.27 -15.26
CA CYS A 125 8.16 1.15 -15.07
C CYS A 125 9.25 2.03 -15.72
N GLU A 126 8.96 3.32 -15.93
CA GLU A 126 9.90 4.27 -16.55
C GLU A 126 11.26 4.33 -15.83
N GLN A 127 11.27 4.27 -14.49
CA GLN A 127 12.51 4.28 -13.69
C GLN A 127 13.37 3.04 -13.98
N CYS A 128 12.81 1.84 -13.82
CA CYS A 128 13.55 0.61 -14.07
C CYS A 128 13.96 0.46 -15.54
N PHE A 129 13.19 1.03 -16.47
CA PHE A 129 13.58 1.08 -17.88
C PHE A 129 14.82 1.95 -18.07
N ALA A 130 14.82 3.18 -17.52
CA ALA A 130 15.97 4.08 -17.60
C ALA A 130 17.23 3.52 -16.94
N ASP A 131 17.08 2.83 -15.79
CA ASP A 131 18.20 2.30 -15.01
C ASP A 131 18.81 1.03 -15.60
N VAL A 132 17.98 0.14 -16.17
CA VAL A 132 18.39 -1.23 -16.54
C VAL A 132 18.31 -1.48 -18.03
N ILE A 133 17.18 -1.18 -18.66
CA ILE A 133 16.94 -1.52 -20.07
C ILE A 133 17.65 -0.55 -21.01
N LYS A 134 17.53 0.74 -20.74
CA LYS A 134 18.07 1.80 -21.62
C LYS A 134 19.59 1.68 -21.80
N PRO A 135 20.41 1.45 -20.76
CA PRO A 135 21.85 1.28 -20.95
C PRO A 135 22.22 0.09 -21.83
N ASP A 136 21.44 -1.00 -21.78
CA ASP A 136 21.66 -2.18 -22.63
C ASP A 136 21.19 -1.95 -24.07
N ALA A 137 20.07 -1.23 -24.24
CA ALA A 137 19.60 -0.80 -25.56
C ALA A 137 20.59 0.15 -26.24
N ASP A 138 21.14 1.11 -25.52
CA ASP A 138 22.14 2.06 -26.02
C ASP A 138 23.45 1.35 -26.45
N LYS A 139 23.79 0.22 -25.80
CA LYS A 139 24.92 -0.65 -26.19
C LYS A 139 24.61 -1.58 -27.37
N GLY A 140 23.36 -1.60 -27.85
CA GLY A 140 22.92 -2.48 -28.93
C GLY A 140 22.73 -3.94 -28.51
N VAL A 141 22.47 -4.21 -27.22
CA VAL A 141 22.11 -5.56 -26.76
C VAL A 141 20.79 -5.98 -27.41
N ASN A 142 20.80 -7.06 -28.20
CA ASN A 142 19.66 -7.47 -29.01
C ASN A 142 18.39 -7.58 -28.16
N LEU A 143 18.43 -8.27 -27.02
CA LEU A 143 17.27 -8.46 -26.14
C LEU A 143 16.64 -7.15 -25.64
N ALA A 144 17.44 -6.11 -25.38
CA ALA A 144 16.94 -4.81 -24.92
C ALA A 144 16.15 -4.08 -26.02
N LEU A 145 16.50 -4.29 -27.29
CA LEU A 145 15.81 -3.69 -28.45
C LEU A 145 14.38 -4.23 -28.64
N TRP A 146 14.04 -5.38 -28.05
CA TRP A 146 12.68 -5.92 -28.06
C TRP A 146 11.76 -5.21 -27.07
N VAL A 147 12.30 -4.42 -26.14
CA VAL A 147 11.49 -3.61 -25.21
C VAL A 147 11.05 -2.34 -25.92
N ASN A 148 9.74 -2.06 -25.92
CA ASN A 148 9.22 -0.87 -26.56
C ASN A 148 9.74 0.40 -25.83
N PRO A 149 10.48 1.28 -26.51
CA PRO A 149 10.98 2.52 -25.91
C PRO A 149 9.84 3.50 -25.58
N SER A 150 8.69 3.37 -26.24
CA SER A 150 7.51 4.17 -25.93
C SER A 150 6.73 3.54 -24.78
N ALA A 151 6.63 4.26 -23.67
CA ALA A 151 5.83 3.83 -22.53
C ALA A 151 4.32 3.99 -22.82
N SER A 152 3.53 3.03 -22.36
CA SER A 152 2.07 3.03 -22.51
C SER A 152 1.38 2.85 -21.15
N VAL A 153 0.15 3.34 -21.02
CA VAL A 153 -0.65 3.17 -19.80
C VAL A 153 -1.46 1.90 -19.92
N MET A 154 -1.36 0.99 -18.94
CA MET A 154 -2.18 -0.22 -18.91
C MET A 154 -3.50 0.02 -18.15
N PRO A 155 -4.67 -0.26 -18.75
CA PRO A 155 -5.97 -0.07 -18.10
C PRO A 155 -6.13 -0.86 -16.80
N ALA A 156 -5.64 -2.11 -16.77
CA ALA A 156 -5.71 -2.98 -15.59
C ALA A 156 -4.62 -2.70 -14.55
N GLY A 157 -3.73 -1.75 -14.81
CA GLY A 157 -2.51 -1.53 -14.02
C GLY A 157 -1.44 -2.59 -14.25
N PHE A 158 -0.24 -2.36 -13.73
CA PHE A 158 0.89 -3.28 -13.86
C PHE A 158 1.72 -3.34 -12.58
N THR A 159 2.52 -4.41 -12.46
CA THR A 159 3.61 -4.51 -11.47
C THR A 159 4.95 -4.59 -12.22
N CYS A 160 5.98 -3.97 -11.65
CA CYS A 160 7.26 -3.82 -12.34
C CYS A 160 8.12 -5.08 -12.20
N GLN A 161 8.44 -5.77 -13.28
CA GLN A 161 9.22 -7.02 -13.22
C GLN A 161 10.67 -6.80 -12.75
N LEU A 162 11.24 -5.63 -13.02
CA LEU A 162 12.63 -5.28 -12.67
C LEU A 162 12.76 -4.48 -11.35
N TYR A 163 11.75 -4.51 -10.48
CA TYR A 163 11.87 -3.79 -9.20
C TYR A 163 12.88 -4.45 -8.25
N SER A 164 13.03 -5.78 -8.32
CA SER A 164 13.91 -6.52 -7.42
C SER A 164 15.27 -6.79 -8.02
N GLU A 165 16.28 -6.83 -7.16
CA GLU A 165 17.67 -7.09 -7.54
C GLU A 165 17.82 -8.48 -8.18
N ARG A 166 17.12 -9.48 -7.64
CA ARG A 166 17.10 -10.83 -8.22
C ARG A 166 16.63 -10.85 -9.68
N MET A 167 15.56 -10.12 -10.02
CA MET A 167 15.08 -10.06 -11.41
C MET A 167 15.99 -9.23 -12.31
N ARG A 168 16.69 -8.24 -11.76
CA ARG A 168 17.73 -7.49 -12.50
C ARG A 168 18.91 -8.41 -12.88
N ARG A 169 19.28 -9.36 -12.01
CA ARG A 169 20.29 -10.38 -12.36
C ARG A 169 19.81 -11.33 -13.45
N VAL A 170 18.55 -11.78 -13.39
CA VAL A 170 17.93 -12.60 -14.46
C VAL A 170 17.94 -11.84 -15.79
N TRP A 171 17.61 -10.54 -15.77
CA TRP A 171 17.74 -9.69 -16.96
C TRP A 171 19.17 -9.64 -17.47
N SER A 172 20.14 -9.34 -16.60
CA SER A 172 21.55 -9.25 -16.98
C SER A 172 22.07 -10.55 -17.60
N GLU A 173 21.69 -11.70 -17.04
CA GLU A 173 22.06 -13.03 -17.57
C GLU A 173 21.42 -13.26 -18.95
N ALA A 174 20.11 -13.03 -19.09
CA ALA A 174 19.41 -13.16 -20.36
C ALA A 174 19.94 -12.19 -21.44
N ALA A 175 20.27 -10.95 -21.05
CA ALA A 175 20.84 -9.93 -21.93
C ALA A 175 22.22 -10.32 -22.43
N SER A 176 23.08 -10.88 -21.56
CA SER A 176 24.43 -11.35 -21.92
C SER A 176 24.42 -12.58 -22.84
N THR A 177 23.46 -13.49 -22.66
CA THR A 177 23.36 -14.74 -23.42
C THR A 177 22.46 -14.64 -24.65
N GLY A 178 21.66 -13.58 -24.76
CA GLY A 178 20.61 -13.46 -25.78
C GLY A 178 19.45 -14.43 -25.58
N ASN A 179 19.32 -15.07 -24.41
CA ASN A 179 18.34 -16.12 -24.17
C ASN A 179 16.99 -15.54 -23.72
N MET A 180 16.14 -15.17 -24.68
CA MET A 180 14.78 -14.68 -24.41
C MET A 180 13.90 -15.74 -23.71
N GLU A 181 14.12 -17.03 -23.98
CA GLU A 181 13.31 -18.10 -23.37
C GLU A 181 13.56 -18.20 -21.86
N HIS A 182 14.81 -18.03 -21.43
CA HIS A 182 15.15 -17.98 -20.00
C HIS A 182 14.42 -16.84 -19.29
N LEU A 183 14.42 -15.64 -19.89
CA LEU A 183 13.69 -14.48 -19.35
C LEU A 183 12.18 -14.76 -19.28
N ARG A 184 11.59 -15.29 -20.37
CA ARG A 184 10.18 -15.66 -20.44
C ARG A 184 9.79 -16.65 -19.35
N GLN A 185 10.58 -17.69 -19.13
CA GLN A 185 10.32 -18.69 -18.10
C GLN A 185 10.30 -18.04 -16.71
N LYS A 186 11.30 -17.21 -16.39
CA LYS A 186 11.42 -16.55 -15.08
C LYS A 186 10.33 -15.51 -14.83
N VAL A 187 9.95 -14.74 -15.85
CA VAL A 187 8.83 -13.79 -15.76
C VAL A 187 7.51 -14.53 -15.54
N THR A 188 7.26 -15.60 -16.28
CA THR A 188 6.05 -16.43 -16.12
C THR A 188 5.96 -17.07 -14.73
N GLU A 189 7.08 -17.62 -14.23
CA GLU A 189 7.20 -18.19 -12.89
C GLU A 189 6.84 -17.14 -11.82
N ARG A 190 7.44 -15.95 -11.93
CA ARG A 190 7.17 -14.82 -11.04
C ARG A 190 5.71 -14.37 -11.08
N ARG A 191 5.13 -14.21 -12.27
CA ARG A 191 3.71 -13.82 -12.44
C ARG A 191 2.74 -14.82 -11.85
N THR A 192 3.04 -16.11 -12.00
CA THR A 192 2.22 -17.19 -11.43
C THR A 192 2.25 -17.11 -9.92
N LYS A 193 3.44 -16.98 -9.32
CA LYS A 193 3.59 -16.81 -7.87
C LYS A 193 2.99 -15.51 -7.34
N GLU A 194 3.10 -14.41 -8.09
CA GLU A 194 2.50 -13.14 -7.73
C GLU A 194 0.97 -13.26 -7.64
N ARG A 195 0.33 -13.92 -8.62
CA ARG A 195 -1.11 -14.20 -8.60
C ARG A 195 -1.50 -15.11 -7.44
N GLU A 196 -0.76 -16.19 -7.20
CA GLU A 196 -1.00 -17.09 -6.05
C GLU A 196 -0.96 -16.31 -4.72
N LEU A 197 0.06 -15.46 -4.53
CA LEU A 197 0.20 -14.64 -3.33
C LEU A 197 -0.95 -13.64 -3.20
N GLN A 198 -1.31 -12.95 -4.29
CA GLN A 198 -2.40 -11.99 -4.29
C GLN A 198 -3.73 -12.64 -3.92
N MET A 199 -4.06 -13.80 -4.51
CA MET A 199 -5.27 -14.55 -4.18
C MET A 199 -5.28 -15.02 -2.72
N LYS A 200 -4.18 -15.63 -2.25
CA LYS A 200 -4.04 -16.09 -0.86
C LYS A 200 -4.19 -14.94 0.13
N THR A 201 -3.55 -13.82 -0.15
CA THR A 201 -3.60 -12.63 0.71
C THR A 201 -4.99 -12.01 0.72
N ALA A 202 -5.65 -11.92 -0.43
CA ALA A 202 -7.03 -11.43 -0.52
C ALA A 202 -8.00 -12.31 0.28
N GLN A 203 -7.88 -13.63 0.15
CA GLN A 203 -8.69 -14.60 0.90
C GLN A 203 -8.49 -14.47 2.41
N LEU A 204 -7.24 -14.41 2.87
CA LEU A 204 -6.93 -14.26 4.30
C LEU A 204 -7.42 -12.93 4.86
N ARG A 205 -7.34 -11.84 4.09
CA ARG A 205 -7.89 -10.53 4.48
C ARG A 205 -9.40 -10.57 4.61
N GLN A 206 -10.09 -11.20 3.66
CA GLN A 206 -11.54 -11.39 3.73
C GLN A 206 -11.93 -12.22 4.96
N GLN A 207 -11.24 -13.33 5.21
CA GLN A 207 -11.47 -14.17 6.38
C GLN A 207 -11.26 -13.41 7.70
N ALA A 208 -10.17 -12.65 7.82
CA ALA A 208 -9.90 -11.84 8.99
C ALA A 208 -10.98 -10.77 9.21
N GLY A 209 -11.48 -10.15 8.14
CA GLY A 209 -12.61 -9.21 8.18
C GLY A 209 -13.88 -9.85 8.73
N GLN A 210 -14.29 -10.99 8.17
CA GLN A 210 -15.49 -11.72 8.62
C GLN A 210 -15.41 -12.13 10.09
N LEU A 211 -14.25 -12.63 10.54
CA LEU A 211 -14.05 -13.03 11.93
C LEU A 211 -14.15 -11.83 12.89
N ARG A 212 -13.67 -10.65 12.48
CA ARG A 212 -13.80 -9.41 13.26
C ARG A 212 -15.25 -8.95 13.38
N GLU A 213 -15.99 -8.97 12.27
CA GLU A 213 -17.41 -8.61 12.26
C GLU A 213 -18.23 -9.55 13.16
N GLN A 214 -17.96 -10.85 13.10
CA GLN A 214 -18.59 -11.83 13.99
C GLN A 214 -18.23 -11.56 15.46
N ALA A 215 -16.95 -11.28 15.77
CA ALA A 215 -16.54 -10.94 17.12
C ALA A 215 -17.26 -9.69 17.64
N ALA A 216 -17.35 -8.64 16.83
CA ALA A 216 -18.07 -7.41 17.18
C ALA A 216 -19.56 -7.65 17.42
N THR A 217 -20.18 -8.53 16.61
CA THR A 217 -21.58 -8.93 16.79
C THR A 217 -21.78 -9.66 18.13
N GLN A 218 -20.86 -10.58 18.49
CA GLN A 218 -20.93 -11.30 19.77
C GLN A 218 -20.79 -10.36 20.97
N GLU A 219 -19.89 -9.37 20.89
CA GLU A 219 -19.75 -8.34 21.93
C GLU A 219 -20.99 -7.47 22.06
N HIS A 220 -21.61 -7.10 20.93
CA HIS A 220 -22.85 -6.35 20.92
C HIS A 220 -24.02 -7.14 21.57
N LEU A 221 -24.13 -8.43 21.26
CA LEU A 221 -25.11 -9.32 21.90
C LEU A 221 -24.86 -9.45 23.40
N ALA A 222 -23.60 -9.58 23.81
CA ALA A 222 -23.21 -9.64 25.22
C ALA A 222 -23.59 -8.35 25.97
N ALA A 223 -23.36 -7.18 25.34
CA ALA A 223 -23.67 -5.88 25.93
C ALA A 223 -25.19 -5.62 26.08
N ASN A 224 -26.00 -6.15 25.17
CA ASN A 224 -27.45 -5.91 25.12
C ASN A 224 -28.31 -6.97 25.84
N ALA A 225 -27.71 -7.95 26.51
CA ALA A 225 -28.44 -8.97 27.24
C ALA A 225 -29.26 -8.34 28.40
N MET A 226 -30.58 -8.15 28.18
CA MET A 226 -31.51 -7.39 29.04
C MET A 226 -31.74 -7.96 30.46
N ARG A 227 -31.19 -9.13 30.77
CA ARG A 227 -30.95 -9.60 32.13
C ARG A 227 -29.61 -10.34 32.12
N PRO A 228 -28.57 -9.86 32.82
CA PRO A 228 -27.28 -10.52 32.78
C PRO A 228 -27.39 -11.80 33.62
N ASP A 229 -27.81 -12.90 32.97
CA ASP A 229 -27.25 -14.17 33.37
C ASP A 229 -25.74 -14.04 33.12
N PHE A 230 -25.00 -13.91 34.22
CA PHE A 230 -23.56 -13.74 34.22
C PHE A 230 -22.89 -14.83 33.38
N SER A 231 -23.42 -16.06 33.41
CA SER A 231 -22.89 -17.19 32.65
C SER A 231 -23.02 -17.00 31.15
N GLN A 232 -24.17 -16.52 30.66
CA GLN A 232 -24.40 -16.29 29.24
C GLN A 232 -23.54 -15.15 28.70
N THR A 233 -23.45 -14.05 29.44
CA THR A 233 -22.62 -12.89 29.06
C THR A 233 -21.15 -13.28 28.99
N GLN A 234 -20.67 -14.06 29.97
CA GLN A 234 -19.30 -14.57 29.98
C GLN A 234 -19.03 -15.50 28.80
N GLN A 235 -19.99 -16.36 28.42
CA GLN A 235 -19.87 -17.23 27.25
C GLN A 235 -19.72 -16.43 25.95
N LEU A 236 -20.54 -15.40 25.73
CA LEU A 236 -20.48 -14.55 24.54
C LEU A 236 -19.14 -13.79 24.46
N ASN A 237 -18.67 -13.25 25.58
CA ASN A 237 -17.37 -12.58 25.66
C ASN A 237 -16.20 -13.53 25.34
N ASN A 238 -16.23 -14.76 25.87
CA ASN A 238 -15.23 -15.77 25.56
C ASN A 238 -15.26 -16.16 24.07
N GLN A 239 -16.46 -16.27 23.47
CA GLN A 239 -16.60 -16.55 22.04
C GLN A 239 -16.03 -15.41 21.19
N ALA A 240 -16.34 -14.16 21.53
CA ALA A 240 -15.77 -12.99 20.86
C ALA A 240 -14.24 -12.97 20.94
N ALA A 241 -13.67 -13.27 22.12
CA ALA A 241 -12.23 -13.35 22.31
C ALA A 241 -11.59 -14.41 21.41
N MET A 242 -12.18 -15.61 21.29
CA MET A 242 -11.69 -16.65 20.37
C MET A 242 -11.72 -16.20 18.91
N LEU A 243 -12.79 -15.56 18.46
CA LEU A 243 -12.90 -15.04 17.09
C LEU A 243 -11.83 -13.98 16.78
N LYS A 244 -11.54 -13.10 17.75
CA LYS A 244 -10.44 -12.12 17.64
C LYS A 244 -9.08 -12.79 17.49
N VAL A 245 -8.81 -13.84 18.25
CA VAL A 245 -7.57 -14.62 18.13
C VAL A 245 -7.46 -15.26 16.75
N GLN A 246 -8.54 -15.83 16.22
CA GLN A 246 -8.54 -16.40 14.87
C GLN A 246 -8.29 -15.35 13.78
N ALA A 247 -8.88 -14.16 13.92
CA ALA A 247 -8.63 -13.04 12.99
C ALA A 247 -7.15 -12.63 13.01
N ALA A 248 -6.55 -12.51 14.20
CA ALA A 248 -5.12 -12.20 14.34
C ALA A 248 -4.22 -13.30 13.75
N GLN A 249 -4.61 -14.57 13.87
CA GLN A 249 -3.89 -15.68 13.24
C GLN A 249 -3.92 -15.58 11.71
N ALA A 250 -5.06 -15.24 11.11
CA ALA A 250 -5.18 -15.03 9.67
C ALA A 250 -4.29 -13.87 9.18
N GLU A 251 -4.20 -12.79 9.96
CA GLU A 251 -3.27 -11.68 9.66
C GLU A 251 -1.80 -12.06 9.76
N SER A 252 -1.45 -12.88 10.76
CA SER A 252 -0.10 -13.42 10.87
C SER A 252 0.26 -14.27 9.63
N GLN A 253 -0.70 -15.02 9.07
CA GLN A 253 -0.47 -15.80 7.86
C GLN A 253 -0.22 -14.92 6.62
N ILE A 254 -0.85 -13.75 6.54
CA ILE A 254 -0.56 -12.76 5.48
C ILE A 254 0.89 -12.30 5.60
N GLY A 255 1.32 -11.91 6.81
CA GLY A 255 2.69 -11.47 7.05
C GLY A 255 3.73 -12.54 6.67
N MET A 256 3.47 -13.81 6.98
CA MET A 256 4.34 -14.92 6.57
C MET A 256 4.39 -15.09 5.04
N ALA A 257 3.24 -15.00 4.36
CA ALA A 257 3.20 -15.11 2.90
C ALA A 257 3.94 -13.96 2.20
N GLU A 258 3.84 -12.73 2.73
CA GLU A 258 4.57 -11.57 2.22
C GLU A 258 6.10 -11.70 2.44
N GLU A 259 6.53 -12.28 3.56
CA GLU A 259 7.94 -12.56 3.85
C GLU A 259 8.50 -13.70 2.97
N GLU A 260 7.71 -14.75 2.73
CA GLU A 260 8.07 -15.81 1.77
C GLU A 260 8.29 -15.23 0.36
N TRP A 261 7.39 -14.34 -0.08
CA TRP A 261 7.53 -13.64 -1.36
C TRP A 261 8.83 -12.84 -1.42
N ARG A 262 9.12 -12.07 -0.37
CA ARG A 262 10.36 -11.29 -0.26
C ARG A 262 11.58 -12.19 -0.41
N ARG A 263 11.66 -13.27 0.36
CA ARG A 263 12.80 -14.22 0.32
C ARG A 263 12.97 -14.87 -1.05
N PHE A 264 11.88 -15.12 -1.76
CA PHE A 264 11.97 -15.78 -3.06
C PHE A 264 12.27 -14.80 -4.19
N PHE A 265 11.83 -13.55 -4.13
CA PHE A 265 11.87 -12.67 -5.32
C PHE A 265 12.57 -11.32 -5.13
N GLU A 266 12.87 -10.89 -3.90
CA GLU A 266 13.60 -9.66 -3.59
C GLU A 266 15.08 -9.93 -3.32
#